data_AF-A0A934ZDZ6-F1
#
_entry.id   AF-A0A934ZDZ6-F1
#
_cell.length_a   1.000
_cell.length_b   1.000
_cell.length_c   1.000
_cell.angle_alpha   90.00
_cell.angle_beta   90.00
_cell.angle_gamma   90.00
#
_symmetry.space_group_name_H-M   'P 1'
#
loop_
_entity.id
_entity.type
_entity.pdbx_description
1 polymer ?
#
loop_
_entity_poly.entity_id
_entity_poly.type
_entity_poly.pdbx_seq_one_letter_code
_entity_poly.pdbx_strand_id
1 'polypeptide(L)'
;MTRRPRRSKARQPTTHPSAPVEARSPDASPRREPRFPWTLLGAAAVVAIGWIAYHNDRPRELPAPAASANRVDGGVRSEELITRVRLLPTPEELIPPRDCAAPRPWVVPDRDRASTISLLTLTLRDPAVVASMAPYVSCGSGPGCTIRPPVELIESLSAPARSRLYGVLNRVDTNPQAEDAFRRPVAAGPFSSIVGLPPEARPLMDRLTWQQGGVPTFSDVSVVCARLPTEASRRAFVRAMLTRRTTEVSLRIDSPGAIDRIVAGFPDGAQSAIRAQLVAARAEGNSTIALAALMPEWARMHVGTFPAASEAWTNCFWTALRFIDPTPSPPVPDAEAWGAMVEREFVRVREDYRFGDILVLRDASGRRTHAATWLLAGYLYTKDGMGSLMPWRVASLDDLLNGFPTTATMEFWRRRPAS
;
A
#
# COMPACT_ATOMS: atom_id res chain seq x y z
N MET A 1 53.37 14.45 25.31
CA MET A 1 54.31 15.20 26.17
C MET A 1 54.26 16.68 25.81
N THR A 2 53.51 17.49 26.57
CA THR A 2 53.86 18.86 27.01
C THR A 2 52.68 19.43 27.80
N ARG A 3 53.01 20.18 28.84
CA ARG A 3 52.20 20.48 30.03
C ARG A 3 51.37 21.78 29.86
N ARG A 4 50.22 21.77 30.56
CA ARG A 4 49.41 22.86 31.19
C ARG A 4 50.23 24.10 31.69
N PRO A 5 49.64 25.27 32.08
CA PRO A 5 48.33 25.42 32.78
C PRO A 5 47.47 26.71 32.66
N ARG A 6 46.21 26.56 33.12
CA ARG A 6 45.33 27.44 33.96
C ARG A 6 45.12 28.94 33.64
N ARG A 7 43.84 29.34 33.60
CA ARG A 7 43.29 30.32 34.56
C ARG A 7 41.76 30.19 34.75
N SER A 8 41.36 30.27 36.01
CA SER A 8 40.01 30.22 36.59
C SER A 8 39.32 31.58 36.59
N LYS A 9 37.99 31.61 36.64
CA LYS A 9 37.26 32.55 37.51
C LYS A 9 35.82 32.05 37.78
N ALA A 10 35.55 31.83 39.06
CA ALA A 10 34.25 31.58 39.64
C ALA A 10 33.55 32.91 39.97
N ARG A 11 32.22 32.94 39.94
CA ARG A 11 31.37 33.87 40.71
C ARG A 11 29.99 33.23 40.98
N GLN A 12 29.69 33.08 42.25
CA GLN A 12 28.39 32.99 42.94
C GLN A 12 28.47 34.06 44.06
N PRO A 13 27.44 34.30 44.90
CA PRO A 13 25.97 34.27 44.72
C PRO A 13 25.33 35.58 45.26
N THR A 14 24.01 35.76 45.12
CA THR A 14 23.26 36.70 45.97
C THR A 14 21.92 36.10 46.42
N THR A 15 21.79 36.00 47.74
CA THR A 15 20.58 35.68 48.52
C THR A 15 20.16 36.92 49.32
N HIS A 16 18.87 37.00 49.68
CA HIS A 16 18.22 37.67 50.85
C HIS A 16 16.88 38.34 50.46
N PRO A 17 15.95 38.61 51.39
CA PRO A 17 15.36 37.72 52.41
C PRO A 17 13.81 37.85 52.48
N SER A 18 13.21 37.15 53.45
CA SER A 18 11.78 36.90 53.65
C SER A 18 11.05 37.87 54.62
N ALA A 19 9.70 37.88 54.47
CA ALA A 19 8.62 38.01 55.49
C ALA A 19 8.16 39.42 55.96
N PRO A 20 7.01 39.55 56.67
CA PRO A 20 5.63 39.05 56.44
C PRO A 20 4.54 40.16 56.66
N VAL A 21 3.22 39.85 56.58
CA VAL A 21 2.14 40.28 57.53
C VAL A 21 0.72 39.90 57.01
N GLU A 22 -0.15 39.63 57.98
CA GLU A 22 -1.50 39.03 58.03
C GLU A 22 -2.71 39.81 57.45
N ALA A 23 -3.67 39.00 56.96
CA ALA A 23 -5.13 38.92 57.24
C ALA A 23 -6.10 40.12 57.10
N ARG A 24 -7.19 39.92 56.31
CA ARG A 24 -8.61 39.81 56.76
C ARG A 24 -9.60 39.64 55.58
N SER A 25 -10.56 38.72 55.75
CA SER A 25 -11.80 38.40 54.97
C SER A 25 -12.82 39.58 54.90
N PRO A 26 -14.00 39.55 54.21
CA PRO A 26 -14.77 38.37 53.74
C PRO A 26 -15.58 38.51 52.42
N ASP A 27 -16.36 37.45 52.16
CA ASP A 27 -17.67 37.42 51.47
C ASP A 27 -17.70 36.88 50.03
N ALA A 28 -18.14 35.62 49.89
CA ALA A 28 -18.45 34.99 48.61
C ALA A 28 -19.75 34.19 48.73
N SER A 29 -20.82 34.77 48.18
CA SER A 29 -22.13 34.14 48.01
C SER A 29 -22.06 33.00 46.98
N PRO A 30 -22.84 31.92 47.12
CA PRO A 30 -22.79 30.79 46.18
C PRO A 30 -23.51 31.14 44.88
N ARG A 31 -22.77 31.26 43.77
CA ARG A 31 -23.35 31.25 42.41
C ARG A 31 -23.77 29.83 42.06
N ARG A 32 -25.09 29.63 41.84
CA ARG A 32 -25.63 28.41 41.23
C ARG A 32 -25.23 28.38 39.75
N GLU A 33 -24.37 27.45 39.37
CA GLU A 33 -24.14 27.12 37.96
C GLU A 33 -25.30 26.29 37.39
N PRO A 34 -25.81 26.61 36.19
CA PRO A 34 -26.81 25.78 35.52
C PRO A 34 -26.15 24.48 35.04
N ARG A 35 -26.57 23.35 35.60
CA ARG A 35 -26.24 22.01 35.10
C ARG A 35 -26.89 21.80 33.72
N PHE A 36 -26.15 22.09 32.66
CA PHE A 36 -26.49 21.69 31.30
C PHE A 36 -26.24 20.18 31.13
N PRO A 37 -27.20 19.39 30.59
CA PRO A 37 -27.07 17.94 30.47
C PRO A 37 -26.18 17.58 29.28
N TRP A 38 -24.87 17.46 29.51
CA TRP A 38 -23.86 17.00 28.53
C TRP A 38 -24.09 15.56 28.03
N THR A 39 -24.95 14.78 28.68
CA THR A 39 -25.19 13.36 28.36
C THR A 39 -25.97 13.16 27.06
N LEU A 40 -26.78 14.12 26.61
CA LEU A 40 -27.58 13.98 25.38
C LEU A 40 -26.80 14.37 24.11
N LEU A 41 -25.84 15.30 24.19
CA LEU A 41 -24.99 15.69 23.05
C LEU A 41 -23.93 14.63 22.72
N GLY A 42 -23.39 13.93 23.73
CA GLY A 42 -22.43 12.85 23.52
C GLY A 42 -23.04 11.64 22.79
N ALA A 43 -24.28 11.27 23.11
CA ALA A 43 -24.97 10.15 22.45
C ALA A 43 -25.29 10.44 20.97
N ALA A 44 -25.72 11.67 20.66
CA ALA A 44 -26.02 12.09 19.29
C ALA A 44 -24.74 12.11 18.42
N ALA A 45 -23.60 12.53 18.96
CA ALA A 45 -22.31 12.50 18.25
C ALA A 45 -21.84 11.06 17.96
N VAL A 46 -22.02 10.13 18.90
CA VAL A 46 -21.67 8.71 18.70
C VAL A 46 -22.56 8.04 17.65
N VAL A 47 -23.86 8.35 17.63
CA VAL A 47 -24.80 7.85 16.61
C VAL A 47 -24.48 8.43 15.23
N ALA A 48 -24.15 9.73 15.14
CA ALA A 48 -23.76 10.37 13.89
C ALA A 48 -22.45 9.78 13.32
N ILE A 49 -21.45 9.52 14.17
CA ILE A 49 -20.20 8.87 13.75
C ILE A 49 -20.45 7.42 13.33
N GLY A 50 -21.33 6.69 14.04
CA GLY A 50 -21.74 5.34 13.67
C GLY A 50 -22.51 5.30 12.33
N TRP A 51 -23.33 6.30 12.05
CA TRP A 51 -24.08 6.43 10.81
C TRP A 51 -23.19 6.82 9.61
N ILE A 52 -22.24 7.75 9.80
CA ILE A 52 -21.21 8.06 8.81
C ILE A 52 -20.31 6.85 8.54
N ALA A 53 -19.94 6.10 9.58
CA ALA A 53 -19.18 4.87 9.44
C ALA A 53 -19.95 3.78 8.67
N TYR A 54 -21.26 3.66 8.89
CA TYR A 54 -22.13 2.71 8.19
C TYR A 54 -22.37 3.08 6.72
N HIS A 55 -22.47 4.37 6.38
CA HIS A 55 -22.69 4.81 5.00
C HIS A 55 -21.42 4.90 4.15
N ASN A 56 -20.26 5.12 4.76
CA ASN A 56 -18.97 5.01 4.06
C ASN A 56 -18.53 3.55 3.79
N ASP A 57 -19.22 2.57 4.38
CA ASP A 57 -18.96 1.13 4.20
C ASP A 57 -19.82 0.51 3.08
N ARG A 58 -20.60 1.33 2.36
CA ARG A 58 -21.15 0.87 1.08
C ARG A 58 -19.99 0.61 0.15
N PRO A 59 -19.93 -0.55 -0.55
CA PRO A 59 -18.96 -0.74 -1.61
C PRO A 59 -19.12 0.46 -2.56
N ARG A 60 -18.13 1.35 -2.55
CA ARG A 60 -18.03 2.35 -3.61
C ARG A 60 -17.98 1.52 -4.87
N GLU A 61 -18.94 1.71 -5.77
CA GLU A 61 -18.71 1.41 -7.16
C GLU A 61 -17.41 2.15 -7.49
N LEU A 62 -16.32 1.38 -7.59
CA LEU A 62 -15.18 1.81 -8.36
C LEU A 62 -15.79 2.33 -9.66
N PRO A 63 -15.37 3.50 -10.19
CA PRO A 63 -15.76 3.85 -11.55
C PRO A 63 -15.52 2.58 -12.36
N ALA A 64 -16.61 2.01 -12.91
CA ALA A 64 -16.63 0.62 -13.38
C ALA A 64 -15.30 0.39 -14.08
N PRO A 65 -14.45 -0.56 -13.61
CA PRO A 65 -13.07 -0.69 -14.10
C PRO A 65 -13.20 -0.66 -15.58
N ALA A 66 -12.73 0.44 -16.19
CA ALA A 66 -13.32 0.95 -17.42
C ALA A 66 -13.69 -0.26 -18.26
N ALA A 67 -14.99 -0.59 -18.37
CA ALA A 67 -15.38 -1.67 -19.28
C ALA A 67 -15.01 -1.25 -20.73
N SER A 68 -14.52 -0.01 -20.88
CA SER A 68 -13.80 0.56 -22.00
C SER A 68 -12.27 0.42 -21.98
N ALA A 69 -11.60 -0.31 -21.07
CA ALA A 69 -10.18 -0.64 -21.24
C ALA A 69 -10.01 -1.48 -22.53
N ASN A 70 -11.01 -2.29 -22.89
CA ASN A 70 -11.14 -2.93 -24.20
C ASN A 70 -11.40 -1.96 -25.38
N ARG A 71 -11.57 -0.65 -25.15
CA ARG A 71 -11.68 0.37 -26.20
C ARG A 71 -10.47 1.32 -26.25
N VAL A 72 -9.50 1.15 -25.36
CA VAL A 72 -8.30 2.01 -25.29
C VAL A 72 -7.06 1.27 -25.83
N ASP A 73 -7.26 0.11 -26.43
CA ASP A 73 -6.20 -0.65 -27.06
C ASP A 73 -5.62 0.15 -28.23
N GLY A 74 -4.37 0.59 -28.07
CA GLY A 74 -3.50 1.11 -29.13
C GLY A 74 -3.25 0.07 -30.22
N GLY A 75 -4.32 -0.30 -30.92
CA GLY A 75 -4.36 -1.24 -32.03
C GLY A 75 -4.44 -2.72 -31.66
N VAL A 76 -3.78 -3.18 -30.59
CA VAL A 76 -3.59 -4.62 -30.31
C VAL A 76 -4.86 -5.26 -29.77
N ARG A 77 -5.33 -6.35 -30.41
CA ARG A 77 -6.56 -7.03 -29.99
C ARG A 77 -6.28 -8.11 -28.96
N SER A 78 -7.27 -8.43 -28.12
CA SER A 78 -7.12 -9.46 -27.08
C SER A 78 -6.76 -10.84 -27.63
N GLU A 79 -7.23 -11.21 -28.83
CA GLU A 79 -6.86 -12.48 -29.49
C GLU A 79 -5.39 -12.54 -29.96
N GLU A 80 -4.72 -11.39 -30.01
CA GLU A 80 -3.30 -11.25 -30.36
C GLU A 80 -2.40 -11.35 -29.14
N LEU A 81 -2.97 -11.51 -27.94
CA LEU A 81 -2.23 -11.62 -26.69
C LEU A 81 -2.23 -13.07 -26.21
N ILE A 82 -1.04 -13.56 -25.87
CA ILE A 82 -0.86 -14.80 -25.12
C ILE A 82 -0.31 -14.39 -23.76
N THR A 83 -1.06 -14.70 -22.70
CA THR A 83 -0.75 -14.23 -21.36
C THR A 83 -0.58 -15.42 -20.42
N ARG A 84 0.47 -15.36 -19.59
CA ARG A 84 0.72 -16.36 -18.56
C ARG A 84 1.05 -15.66 -17.25
N VAL A 85 0.23 -15.91 -16.23
CA VAL A 85 0.53 -15.43 -14.88
C VAL A 85 1.64 -16.30 -14.28
N ARG A 86 2.70 -15.67 -13.80
CA ARG A 86 3.80 -16.27 -13.06
C ARG A 86 3.85 -15.73 -11.65
N LEU A 87 4.25 -16.56 -10.71
CA LEU A 87 4.56 -16.14 -9.35
C LEU A 87 6.04 -15.73 -9.26
N LEU A 88 6.29 -14.59 -8.62
CA LEU A 88 7.60 -14.08 -8.25
C LEU A 88 7.80 -14.34 -6.76
N PRO A 89 8.39 -15.48 -6.38
CA PRO A 89 8.69 -15.75 -4.98
C PRO A 89 9.75 -14.77 -4.50
N THR A 90 9.55 -14.21 -3.31
CA THR A 90 10.56 -13.35 -2.67
C THR A 90 11.85 -14.15 -2.43
N PRO A 91 13.02 -13.61 -2.83
CA PRO A 91 14.32 -14.20 -2.49
C PRO A 91 14.47 -14.37 -0.99
N GLU A 92 15.10 -15.46 -0.56
CA GLU A 92 15.19 -15.83 0.85
C GLU A 92 15.94 -14.76 1.67
N GLU A 93 16.95 -14.15 1.05
CA GLU A 93 17.82 -13.14 1.64
C GLU A 93 17.08 -11.82 1.91
N LEU A 94 15.94 -11.61 1.25
CA LEU A 94 15.13 -10.40 1.42
C LEU A 94 14.01 -10.58 2.43
N ILE A 95 13.70 -11.81 2.86
CA ILE A 95 12.63 -12.08 3.82
C ILE A 95 13.04 -11.51 5.19
N PRO A 96 12.32 -10.50 5.71
CA PRO A 96 12.68 -9.88 6.97
C PRO A 96 12.56 -10.88 8.14
N PRO A 97 13.56 -10.98 9.03
CA PRO A 97 13.46 -11.82 10.23
C PRO A 97 12.30 -11.40 11.15
N ARG A 98 11.88 -10.14 11.07
CA ARG A 98 10.86 -9.52 11.92
C ARG A 98 9.43 -9.90 11.58
N ASP A 99 9.16 -10.51 10.42
CA ASP A 99 7.78 -10.72 9.97
C ASP A 99 7.04 -11.79 10.81
N CYS A 100 7.79 -12.59 11.58
CA CYS A 100 7.25 -13.49 12.62
C CYS A 100 7.57 -13.03 14.05
N ALA A 101 7.86 -11.74 14.27
CA ALA A 101 8.02 -11.17 15.61
C ALA A 101 6.69 -11.14 16.38
N ALA A 102 6.77 -10.84 17.68
CA ALA A 102 5.59 -10.73 18.53
C ALA A 102 4.56 -9.71 17.98
N PRO A 103 3.25 -9.94 18.16
CA PRO A 103 2.22 -9.01 17.72
C PRO A 103 2.46 -7.59 18.22
N ARG A 104 2.46 -6.62 17.30
CA ARG A 104 2.58 -5.19 17.65
C ARG A 104 1.29 -4.74 18.37
N PRO A 105 1.39 -3.84 19.37
CA PRO A 105 0.21 -3.26 19.99
C PRO A 105 -0.63 -2.51 18.97
N TRP A 106 -1.96 -2.62 19.09
CA TRP A 106 -2.87 -1.75 18.36
C TRP A 106 -2.93 -0.39 19.06
N VAL A 107 -2.71 0.67 18.32
CA VAL A 107 -2.75 2.06 18.77
C VAL A 107 -4.14 2.64 18.53
N VAL A 108 -4.67 3.30 19.55
CA VAL A 108 -5.92 4.06 19.52
C VAL A 108 -5.60 5.48 19.99
N PRO A 109 -5.20 6.38 19.06
CA PRO A 109 -4.78 7.73 19.42
C PRO A 109 -5.95 8.56 19.93
N ASP A 110 -5.62 9.60 20.72
CA ASP A 110 -6.50 10.63 21.25
C ASP A 110 -7.72 10.10 22.01
N ARG A 111 -7.57 8.93 22.64
CA ARG A 111 -8.60 8.31 23.48
C ARG A 111 -8.06 7.92 24.84
N ASP A 112 -8.91 8.11 25.84
CA ASP A 112 -8.73 7.53 27.16
C ASP A 112 -9.26 6.09 27.20
N ARG A 113 -9.13 5.45 28.37
CA ARG A 113 -9.57 4.07 28.57
C ARG A 113 -11.07 3.92 28.31
N ALA A 114 -11.91 4.80 28.86
CA ALA A 114 -13.36 4.71 28.72
C ALA A 114 -13.82 4.84 27.25
N SER A 115 -13.22 5.78 26.52
CA SER A 115 -13.50 6.01 25.09
C SER A 115 -12.97 4.88 24.20
N THR A 116 -11.89 4.21 24.61
CA THR A 116 -11.36 3.01 23.95
C THR A 116 -12.26 1.80 24.19
N ILE A 117 -12.74 1.57 25.42
CA ILE A 117 -13.72 0.52 25.72
C ILE A 117 -15.04 0.77 24.97
N SER A 118 -15.48 2.03 24.89
CA SER A 118 -16.66 2.40 24.10
C SER A 118 -16.48 2.09 22.61
N LEU A 119 -15.29 2.35 22.05
CA LEU A 119 -14.96 1.97 20.68
C LEU A 119 -15.03 0.45 20.47
N LEU A 120 -14.43 -0.33 21.38
CA LEU A 120 -14.49 -1.79 21.36
C LEU A 120 -15.94 -2.28 21.42
N THR A 121 -16.77 -1.67 22.27
CA THR A 121 -18.20 -2.01 22.40
C THR A 121 -18.95 -1.80 21.09
N LEU A 122 -18.74 -0.65 20.44
CA LEU A 122 -19.39 -0.30 19.17
C LEU A 122 -18.95 -1.21 18.00
N THR A 123 -17.67 -1.57 17.97
CA THR A 123 -17.06 -2.35 16.88
C THR A 123 -17.29 -3.85 17.06
N LEU A 124 -17.04 -4.40 18.25
CA LEU A 124 -17.18 -5.84 18.50
C LEU A 124 -18.65 -6.26 18.62
N ARG A 125 -19.49 -5.44 19.28
CA ARG A 125 -20.92 -5.72 19.54
C ARG A 125 -21.17 -7.03 20.31
N ASP A 126 -20.18 -7.46 21.06
CA ASP A 126 -20.26 -8.62 21.95
C ASP A 126 -19.66 -8.22 23.31
N PRO A 127 -20.50 -8.03 24.35
CA PRO A 127 -20.03 -7.62 25.67
C PRO A 127 -19.02 -8.60 26.29
N ALA A 128 -19.11 -9.90 26.01
CA ALA A 128 -18.19 -10.90 26.55
C ALA A 128 -16.80 -10.80 25.93
N VAL A 129 -16.73 -10.56 24.61
CA VAL A 129 -15.45 -10.31 23.92
C VAL A 129 -14.84 -8.98 24.37
N VAL A 130 -15.66 -7.93 24.53
CA VAL A 130 -15.20 -6.62 25.04
C VAL A 130 -14.64 -6.75 26.46
N ALA A 131 -15.34 -7.47 27.34
CA ALA A 131 -14.87 -7.73 28.70
C ALA A 131 -13.55 -8.51 28.70
N SER A 132 -13.39 -9.49 27.81
CA SER A 132 -12.13 -10.22 27.63
C SER A 132 -10.99 -9.34 27.06
N MET A 133 -11.31 -8.33 26.26
CA MET A 133 -10.34 -7.40 25.65
C MET A 133 -9.89 -6.29 26.62
N ALA A 134 -10.77 -5.86 27.53
CA ALA A 134 -10.55 -4.70 28.41
C ALA A 134 -9.27 -4.79 29.28
N PRO A 135 -8.87 -5.94 29.85
CA PRO A 135 -7.62 -6.07 30.60
C PRO A 135 -6.37 -5.74 29.77
N TYR A 136 -6.43 -5.93 28.45
CA TYR A 136 -5.30 -5.71 27.54
C TYR A 136 -5.21 -4.28 27.00
N VAL A 137 -6.12 -3.39 27.42
CA VAL A 137 -6.06 -1.97 27.12
C VAL A 137 -5.13 -1.30 28.13
N SER A 138 -4.13 -0.57 27.63
CA SER A 138 -3.21 0.23 28.44
C SER A 138 -3.18 1.66 27.91
N CYS A 139 -3.47 2.62 28.77
CA CYS A 139 -3.46 4.05 28.44
C CYS A 139 -2.44 4.73 29.36
N GLY A 140 -1.40 5.30 28.76
CA GLY A 140 -0.36 6.03 29.49
C GLY A 140 -0.67 7.52 29.58
N SER A 141 0.32 8.32 29.97
CA SER A 141 0.30 9.79 29.89
C SER A 141 0.50 10.34 28.46
N GLY A 142 0.69 9.44 27.48
CA GLY A 142 0.83 9.80 26.07
C GLY A 142 -0.52 10.09 25.38
N PRO A 143 -0.51 10.36 24.08
CA PRO A 143 -1.68 10.82 23.32
C PRO A 143 -2.64 9.68 22.97
N GLY A 144 -2.86 8.68 23.83
CA GLY A 144 -3.84 7.63 23.55
C GLY A 144 -3.63 6.32 24.30
N CYS A 145 -4.37 5.30 23.86
CA CYS A 145 -4.31 3.95 24.39
C CYS A 145 -3.66 2.98 23.42
N THR A 146 -3.14 1.89 23.97
CA THR A 146 -2.68 0.72 23.23
C THR A 146 -3.46 -0.52 23.67
N ILE A 147 -3.61 -1.48 22.76
CA ILE A 147 -4.27 -2.76 23.03
C ILE A 147 -3.30 -3.88 22.64
N ARG A 148 -3.04 -4.81 23.56
CA ARG A 148 -2.19 -5.99 23.30
C ARG A 148 -2.96 -7.28 23.60
N PRO A 149 -3.90 -7.68 22.73
CA PRO A 149 -4.66 -8.90 22.96
C PRO A 149 -3.77 -10.13 22.83
N PRO A 150 -4.05 -11.20 23.60
CA PRO A 150 -3.42 -12.48 23.37
C PRO A 150 -3.91 -13.08 22.05
N VAL A 151 -3.10 -13.96 21.48
CA VAL A 151 -3.36 -14.61 20.19
C VAL A 151 -4.72 -15.32 20.17
N GLU A 152 -5.06 -16.00 21.27
CA GLU A 152 -6.32 -16.72 21.44
C GLU A 152 -7.54 -15.79 21.31
N LEU A 153 -7.44 -14.59 21.89
CA LEU A 153 -8.52 -13.60 21.80
C LEU A 153 -8.66 -13.07 20.38
N ILE A 154 -7.54 -12.82 19.69
CA ILE A 154 -7.56 -12.41 18.27
C ILE A 154 -8.20 -13.51 17.43
N GLU A 155 -7.85 -14.78 17.61
CA GLU A 155 -8.43 -15.91 16.87
C GLU A 155 -9.92 -16.11 17.15
N SER A 156 -10.38 -15.82 18.36
CA SER A 156 -11.79 -15.97 18.77
C SER A 156 -12.74 -14.94 18.11
N LEU A 157 -12.20 -13.86 17.52
CA LEU A 157 -13.02 -12.85 16.86
C LEU A 157 -13.74 -13.46 15.65
N SER A 158 -15.07 -13.37 15.64
CA SER A 158 -15.87 -13.70 14.47
C SER A 158 -15.49 -12.81 13.28
N ALA A 159 -15.61 -13.32 12.05
CA ALA A 159 -15.27 -12.54 10.85
C ALA A 159 -15.98 -11.17 10.76
N PRO A 160 -17.28 -11.03 11.13
CA PRO A 160 -17.93 -9.71 11.19
C PRO A 160 -17.35 -8.78 12.26
N ALA A 161 -17.02 -9.29 13.45
CA ALA A 161 -16.42 -8.48 14.53
C ALA A 161 -15.00 -8.04 14.16
N ARG A 162 -14.18 -8.95 13.61
CA ARG A 162 -12.84 -8.67 13.11
C ARG A 162 -12.89 -7.57 12.05
N SER A 163 -13.76 -7.70 11.05
CA SER A 163 -13.86 -6.71 9.95
C SER A 163 -14.23 -5.31 10.44
N ARG A 164 -15.18 -5.21 11.39
CA ARG A 164 -15.53 -3.90 11.98
C ARG A 164 -14.40 -3.29 12.81
N LEU A 165 -13.76 -4.09 13.67
CA LEU A 165 -12.66 -3.60 14.50
C LEU A 165 -11.45 -3.21 13.63
N TYR A 166 -11.04 -4.09 12.73
CA TYR A 166 -9.85 -3.88 11.89
C TYR A 166 -10.08 -2.76 10.88
N GLY A 167 -11.32 -2.56 10.40
CA GLY A 167 -11.68 -1.39 9.59
C GLY A 167 -11.50 -0.06 10.31
N VAL A 168 -11.62 -0.02 11.65
CA VAL A 168 -11.25 1.15 12.45
C VAL A 168 -9.75 1.23 12.65
N LEU A 169 -9.10 0.13 13.06
CA LEU A 169 -7.66 0.11 13.35
C LEU A 169 -6.81 0.48 12.13
N ASN A 170 -7.23 0.07 10.92
CA ASN A 170 -6.59 0.42 9.65
C ASN A 170 -6.58 1.93 9.35
N ARG A 171 -7.36 2.76 10.06
CA ARG A 171 -7.34 4.22 9.87
C ARG A 171 -6.16 4.92 10.56
N VAL A 172 -5.38 4.17 11.33
CA VAL A 172 -4.18 4.65 12.00
C VAL A 172 -3.00 4.00 11.29
N ASP A 173 -2.23 4.80 10.56
CA ASP A 173 -1.18 4.31 9.64
C ASP A 173 -0.09 3.45 10.32
N THR A 174 0.09 3.60 11.64
CA THR A 174 1.07 2.83 12.42
C THR A 174 0.56 1.48 12.93
N ASN A 175 -0.72 1.17 12.73
CA ASN A 175 -1.28 -0.13 13.09
C ASN A 175 -0.93 -1.19 12.04
N PRO A 176 -0.73 -2.46 12.44
CA PRO A 176 -0.50 -3.56 11.49
C PRO A 176 -1.61 -3.72 10.45
N GLN A 177 -2.85 -3.40 10.82
CA GLN A 177 -4.00 -3.42 9.92
C GLN A 177 -3.91 -2.40 8.78
N ALA A 178 -3.05 -1.38 8.91
CA ALA A 178 -2.75 -0.41 7.87
C ALA A 178 -1.40 -0.70 7.18
N GLU A 179 -0.34 -0.89 7.97
CA GLU A 179 1.04 -1.00 7.48
C GLU A 179 1.37 -2.38 6.88
N ASP A 180 0.87 -3.46 7.49
CA ASP A 180 1.21 -4.86 7.13
C ASP A 180 0.05 -5.58 6.42
N ALA A 181 -0.91 -4.81 5.88
CA ALA A 181 -2.12 -5.38 5.29
C ALA A 181 -1.86 -5.97 3.90
N PHE A 182 -2.09 -7.27 3.77
CA PHE A 182 -2.17 -7.97 2.50
C PHE A 182 -3.60 -7.93 1.98
N ARG A 183 -3.77 -7.55 0.73
CA ARG A 183 -5.07 -7.55 0.04
C ARG A 183 -5.08 -8.60 -1.06
N ARG A 184 -6.24 -9.21 -1.29
CA ARG A 184 -6.40 -10.24 -2.32
C ARG A 184 -7.68 -10.00 -3.12
N PRO A 185 -7.60 -9.97 -4.47
CA PRO A 185 -8.80 -9.86 -5.31
C PRO A 185 -9.74 -11.04 -5.05
N VAL A 186 -11.05 -10.80 -5.04
CA VAL A 186 -12.06 -11.86 -4.87
C VAL A 186 -11.90 -12.97 -5.90
N ALA A 187 -11.61 -12.61 -7.16
CA ALA A 187 -11.36 -13.56 -8.25
C ALA A 187 -10.14 -14.47 -8.02
N ALA A 188 -9.21 -14.09 -7.13
CA ALA A 188 -8.07 -14.94 -6.78
C ALA A 188 -8.43 -16.03 -5.73
N GLY A 189 -9.66 -16.05 -5.22
CA GLY A 189 -10.11 -16.97 -4.18
C GLY A 189 -9.60 -16.58 -2.79
N PRO A 190 -9.82 -17.43 -1.76
CA PRO A 190 -9.47 -17.12 -0.38
C PRO A 190 -7.95 -17.08 -0.15
N PHE A 191 -7.51 -16.44 0.93
CA PHE A 191 -6.09 -16.42 1.31
C PHE A 191 -5.53 -17.84 1.55
N SER A 192 -6.34 -18.76 2.07
CA SER A 192 -5.96 -20.17 2.25
C SER A 192 -5.62 -20.89 0.95
N SER A 193 -5.97 -20.34 -0.22
CA SER A 193 -5.60 -20.90 -1.53
C SER A 193 -4.26 -20.38 -2.06
N ILE A 194 -3.55 -19.52 -1.33
CA ILE A 194 -2.21 -19.06 -1.74
C ILE A 194 -1.28 -20.26 -1.95
N VAL A 195 -0.63 -20.27 -3.11
CA VAL A 195 0.37 -21.28 -3.48
C VAL A 195 1.60 -21.10 -2.59
N GLY A 196 2.16 -22.20 -2.09
CA GLY A 196 3.31 -22.19 -1.19
C GLY A 196 2.96 -22.01 0.29
N LEU A 197 1.68 -21.79 0.65
CA LEU A 197 1.28 -21.79 2.06
C LEU A 197 1.50 -23.17 2.71
N PRO A 198 2.11 -23.22 3.90
CA PRO A 198 2.12 -24.42 4.74
C PRO A 198 0.69 -24.89 5.02
N PRO A 199 0.42 -26.22 5.01
CA PRO A 199 -0.92 -26.75 5.30
C PRO A 199 -1.52 -26.24 6.62
N GLU A 200 -0.68 -26.06 7.65
CA GLU A 200 -1.05 -25.60 8.98
C GLU A 200 -1.50 -24.13 9.01
N ALA A 201 -1.01 -23.31 8.07
CA ALA A 201 -1.39 -21.91 7.96
C ALA A 201 -2.78 -21.72 7.35
N ARG A 202 -3.20 -22.60 6.44
CA ARG A 202 -4.45 -22.46 5.66
C ARG A 202 -5.70 -22.23 6.52
N PRO A 203 -5.99 -23.04 7.56
CA PRO A 203 -7.17 -22.80 8.39
C PRO A 203 -7.08 -21.51 9.21
N LEU A 204 -5.87 -21.04 9.54
CA LEU A 204 -5.69 -19.74 10.19
C LEU A 204 -5.96 -18.60 9.21
N MET A 205 -5.52 -18.72 7.95
CA MET A 205 -5.80 -17.71 6.92
C MET A 205 -7.30 -17.52 6.72
N ASP A 206 -8.09 -18.59 6.68
CA ASP A 206 -9.54 -18.48 6.55
C ASP A 206 -10.19 -17.78 7.76
N ARG A 207 -9.75 -18.08 8.98
CA ARG A 207 -10.31 -17.48 10.21
C ARG A 207 -9.90 -16.02 10.43
N LEU A 208 -8.68 -15.67 10.03
CA LEU A 208 -8.06 -14.36 10.30
C LEU A 208 -8.27 -13.33 9.18
N THR A 209 -8.80 -13.76 8.03
CA THR A 209 -9.18 -12.84 6.95
C THR A 209 -10.33 -11.94 7.40
N TRP A 210 -10.23 -10.65 7.05
CA TRP A 210 -11.26 -9.64 7.26
C TRP A 210 -11.60 -8.93 5.95
N GLN A 211 -12.65 -8.12 5.94
CA GLN A 211 -13.12 -7.41 4.76
C GLN A 211 -12.85 -5.91 4.87
N GLN A 212 -12.20 -5.34 3.85
CA GLN A 212 -12.02 -3.90 3.70
C GLN A 212 -12.78 -3.43 2.47
N GLY A 213 -13.96 -2.82 2.66
CA GLY A 213 -14.79 -2.37 1.53
C GLY A 213 -15.16 -3.50 0.56
N GLY A 214 -15.35 -4.72 1.06
CA GLY A 214 -15.63 -5.93 0.26
C GLY A 214 -14.41 -6.64 -0.32
N VAL A 215 -13.19 -6.14 -0.05
CA VAL A 215 -11.94 -6.79 -0.47
C VAL A 215 -11.38 -7.65 0.67
N PRO A 216 -11.15 -8.97 0.44
CA PRO A 216 -10.45 -9.82 1.39
C PRO A 216 -9.08 -9.24 1.76
N THR A 217 -8.87 -9.08 3.06
CA THR A 217 -7.66 -8.47 3.63
C THR A 217 -7.15 -9.30 4.80
N PHE A 218 -5.83 -9.33 5.00
CA PHE A 218 -5.16 -10.06 6.07
C PHE A 218 -4.00 -9.23 6.63
N SER A 219 -3.88 -9.17 7.95
CA SER A 219 -2.80 -8.41 8.63
C SER A 219 -2.23 -9.13 9.86
N ASP A 220 -2.72 -10.32 10.18
CA ASP A 220 -2.40 -11.05 11.41
C ASP A 220 -1.19 -12.00 11.23
N VAL A 221 -0.12 -11.53 10.56
CA VAL A 221 1.07 -12.35 10.23
C VAL A 221 1.69 -12.99 11.49
N SER A 222 1.90 -12.17 12.53
CA SER A 222 2.46 -12.61 13.82
C SER A 222 1.61 -13.68 14.52
N VAL A 223 0.29 -13.63 14.38
CA VAL A 223 -0.64 -14.62 14.94
C VAL A 223 -0.46 -15.97 14.24
N VAL A 224 -0.38 -15.97 12.91
CA VAL A 224 -0.12 -17.20 12.15
C VAL A 224 1.24 -17.76 12.52
N CYS A 225 2.29 -16.92 12.53
CA CYS A 225 3.63 -17.36 12.90
C CYS A 225 3.72 -17.98 14.30
N ALA A 226 2.96 -17.46 15.28
CA ALA A 226 2.91 -17.99 16.64
C ALA A 226 2.33 -19.42 16.70
N ARG A 227 1.52 -19.82 15.73
CA ARG A 227 0.93 -21.17 15.62
C ARG A 227 1.73 -22.13 14.75
N LEU A 228 2.61 -21.62 13.90
CA LEU A 228 3.44 -22.48 13.06
C LEU A 228 4.56 -23.12 13.90
N PRO A 229 4.75 -24.44 13.81
CA PRO A 229 5.60 -25.18 14.76
C PRO A 229 7.09 -24.98 14.51
N THR A 230 7.49 -24.79 13.25
CA THR A 230 8.90 -24.72 12.86
C THR A 230 9.25 -23.38 12.23
N GLU A 231 10.53 -23.00 12.32
CA GLU A 231 11.05 -21.83 11.62
C GLU A 231 10.91 -21.97 10.09
N ALA A 232 11.08 -23.18 9.55
CA ALA A 232 10.87 -23.45 8.14
C ALA A 232 9.43 -23.18 7.69
N SER A 233 8.42 -23.63 8.46
CA SER A 233 7.01 -23.34 8.19
C SER A 233 6.72 -21.83 8.26
N ARG A 234 7.30 -21.13 9.25
CA ARG A 234 7.18 -19.66 9.38
C ARG A 234 7.77 -18.93 8.18
N ARG A 235 8.97 -19.30 7.73
CA ARG A 235 9.59 -18.71 6.54
C ARG A 235 8.77 -19.00 5.28
N ALA A 236 8.32 -20.24 5.09
CA ALA A 236 7.48 -20.60 3.95
C ALA A 236 6.16 -19.80 3.93
N PHE A 237 5.54 -19.58 5.09
CA PHE A 237 4.37 -18.73 5.22
C PHE A 237 4.64 -17.28 4.80
N VAL A 238 5.67 -16.64 5.38
CA VAL A 238 6.02 -15.25 5.04
C VAL A 238 6.38 -15.13 3.56
N ARG A 239 7.15 -16.07 3.01
CA ARG A 239 7.50 -16.12 1.58
C ARG A 239 6.26 -16.22 0.69
N ALA A 240 5.29 -17.05 1.06
CA ALA A 240 4.05 -17.20 0.31
C ALA A 240 3.22 -15.90 0.33
N MET A 241 3.20 -15.17 1.45
CA MET A 241 2.51 -13.88 1.58
C MET A 241 3.22 -12.74 0.82
N LEU A 242 4.55 -12.75 0.79
CA LEU A 242 5.36 -11.75 0.07
C LEU A 242 5.49 -12.04 -1.44
N THR A 243 5.16 -13.25 -1.88
CA THR A 243 5.16 -13.62 -3.30
C THR A 243 4.26 -12.68 -4.11
N ARG A 244 4.77 -12.19 -5.24
CA ARG A 244 4.04 -11.28 -6.15
C ARG A 244 3.63 -12.01 -7.43
N ARG A 245 2.62 -11.49 -8.12
CA ARG A 245 2.22 -11.96 -9.45
C ARG A 245 2.85 -11.08 -10.51
N THR A 246 3.39 -11.67 -11.56
CA THR A 246 3.75 -10.98 -12.81
C THR A 246 3.06 -11.68 -13.97
N THR A 247 2.83 -10.95 -15.06
CA THR A 247 2.28 -11.52 -16.28
C THR A 247 3.34 -11.56 -17.36
N GLU A 248 3.62 -12.74 -17.90
CA GLU A 248 4.34 -12.88 -19.14
C GLU A 248 3.35 -12.64 -20.28
N VAL A 249 3.64 -11.65 -21.12
CA VAL A 249 2.79 -11.26 -22.25
C VAL A 249 3.58 -11.48 -23.52
N SER A 250 3.00 -12.25 -24.45
CA SER A 250 3.50 -12.43 -25.79
C SER A 250 2.49 -11.92 -26.80
N LEU A 251 2.98 -11.22 -27.82
CA LEU A 251 2.19 -10.70 -28.93
C LEU A 251 2.26 -11.67 -30.10
N ARG A 252 1.11 -12.02 -30.66
CA ARG A 252 1.03 -12.76 -31.93
C ARG A 252 1.42 -11.84 -33.07
N ILE A 253 2.41 -12.27 -33.84
CA ILE A 253 2.92 -11.54 -34.98
C ILE A 253 2.70 -12.30 -36.28
N ASP A 254 1.90 -13.37 -36.30
CA ASP A 254 1.59 -14.16 -37.51
C ASP A 254 0.32 -13.68 -38.23
N SER A 255 -0.59 -13.02 -37.51
CA SER A 255 -1.89 -12.64 -38.06
C SER A 255 -1.79 -11.50 -39.10
N PRO A 256 -2.71 -11.46 -40.09
CA PRO A 256 -2.80 -10.35 -41.03
C PRO A 256 -2.99 -9.00 -40.31
N GLY A 257 -2.09 -8.06 -40.57
CA GLY A 257 -2.10 -6.72 -39.97
C GLY A 257 -1.70 -6.65 -38.50
N ALA A 258 -1.28 -7.75 -37.85
CA ALA A 258 -0.82 -7.73 -36.44
C ALA A 258 0.33 -6.74 -36.25
N ILE A 259 1.34 -6.77 -37.13
CA ILE A 259 2.50 -5.88 -37.03
C ILE A 259 2.05 -4.42 -37.09
N ASP A 260 1.15 -4.05 -38.01
CA ASP A 260 0.67 -2.67 -38.12
C ASP A 260 -0.06 -2.22 -36.85
N ARG A 261 -0.92 -3.09 -36.29
CA ARG A 261 -1.64 -2.82 -35.03
C ARG A 261 -0.70 -2.68 -33.85
N ILE A 262 0.28 -3.58 -33.70
CA ILE A 262 1.28 -3.52 -32.64
C ILE A 262 2.11 -2.24 -32.76
N VAL A 263 2.59 -1.92 -33.96
CA VAL A 263 3.41 -0.73 -34.23
C VAL A 263 2.63 0.55 -33.92
N ALA A 264 1.33 0.62 -34.21
CA ALA A 264 0.50 1.78 -33.91
C ALA A 264 0.45 2.11 -32.40
N GLY A 265 0.65 1.12 -31.53
CA GLY A 265 0.74 1.31 -30.09
C GLY A 265 2.02 1.97 -29.61
N PHE A 266 3.02 2.19 -30.47
CA PHE A 266 4.29 2.84 -30.10
C PHE A 266 4.32 4.33 -30.49
N PRO A 267 5.15 5.15 -29.80
CA PRO A 267 5.43 6.53 -30.21
C PRO A 267 5.95 6.58 -31.65
N ASP A 268 5.56 7.62 -32.41
CA ASP A 268 5.84 7.71 -33.86
C ASP A 268 7.33 7.53 -34.20
N GLY A 269 8.21 8.14 -33.40
CA GLY A 269 9.67 8.02 -33.58
C GLY A 269 10.24 6.60 -33.38
N ALA A 270 9.52 5.71 -32.72
CA ALA A 270 9.94 4.32 -32.48
C ALA A 270 9.33 3.33 -33.50
N GLN A 271 8.27 3.72 -34.21
CA GLN A 271 7.46 2.80 -35.03
C GLN A 271 8.28 2.06 -36.11
N SER A 272 9.18 2.76 -36.80
CA SER A 272 10.03 2.15 -37.83
C SER A 272 10.96 1.07 -37.28
N ALA A 273 11.58 1.32 -36.11
CA ALA A 273 12.47 0.38 -35.47
C ALA A 273 11.72 -0.85 -34.94
N ILE A 274 10.57 -0.64 -34.30
CA ILE A 274 9.71 -1.73 -33.82
C ILE A 274 9.21 -2.57 -34.99
N ARG A 275 8.75 -1.94 -36.08
CA ARG A 275 8.34 -2.65 -37.29
C ARG A 275 9.45 -3.54 -37.83
N ALA A 276 10.66 -3.01 -37.94
CA ALA A 276 11.81 -3.78 -38.43
C ALA A 276 12.09 -4.99 -37.52
N GLN A 277 12.04 -4.82 -36.20
CA GLN A 277 12.22 -5.90 -35.23
C GLN A 277 11.15 -6.99 -35.37
N LEU A 278 9.87 -6.62 -35.50
CA LEU A 278 8.76 -7.57 -35.65
C LEU A 278 8.81 -8.33 -36.97
N VAL A 279 9.17 -7.65 -38.07
CA VAL A 279 9.34 -8.27 -39.39
C VAL A 279 10.52 -9.24 -39.38
N ALA A 280 11.64 -8.87 -38.78
CA ALA A 280 12.80 -9.75 -38.62
C ALA A 280 12.44 -11.00 -37.81
N ALA A 281 11.78 -10.84 -36.66
CA ALA A 281 11.33 -11.96 -35.85
C ALA A 281 10.40 -12.91 -36.63
N ARG A 282 9.48 -12.37 -37.44
CA ARG A 282 8.61 -13.17 -38.32
C ARG A 282 9.41 -13.90 -39.40
N ALA A 283 10.39 -13.23 -40.02
CA ALA A 283 11.25 -13.83 -41.05
C ALA A 283 12.11 -14.99 -40.51
N GLU A 284 12.46 -14.96 -39.22
CA GLU A 284 13.11 -16.05 -38.49
C GLU A 284 12.16 -17.20 -38.12
N GLY A 285 10.88 -17.12 -38.51
CA GLY A 285 9.87 -18.15 -38.26
C GLY A 285 9.11 -17.99 -36.94
N ASN A 286 9.30 -16.91 -36.19
CA ASN A 286 8.55 -16.67 -34.96
C ASN A 286 7.10 -16.26 -35.28
N SER A 287 6.13 -16.94 -34.67
CA SER A 287 4.71 -16.53 -34.71
C SER A 287 4.35 -15.59 -33.56
N THR A 288 5.23 -15.44 -32.57
CA THR A 288 5.00 -14.60 -31.38
C THR A 288 6.28 -13.90 -30.95
N ILE A 289 6.15 -12.76 -30.26
CA ILE A 289 7.26 -12.07 -29.59
C ILE A 289 6.86 -11.71 -28.15
N ALA A 290 7.77 -11.87 -27.20
CA ALA A 290 7.52 -11.42 -25.83
C ALA A 290 7.46 -9.88 -25.77
N LEU A 291 6.47 -9.31 -25.09
CA LEU A 291 6.35 -7.87 -24.89
C LEU A 291 7.58 -7.28 -24.18
N ALA A 292 8.19 -8.06 -23.28
CA ALA A 292 9.45 -7.69 -22.62
C ALA A 292 10.62 -7.51 -23.59
N ALA A 293 10.62 -8.18 -24.76
CA ALA A 293 11.66 -8.02 -25.77
C ALA A 293 11.60 -6.67 -26.50
N LEU A 294 10.45 -5.98 -26.43
CA LEU A 294 10.23 -4.65 -26.98
C LEU A 294 10.49 -3.53 -25.95
N MET A 295 10.81 -3.89 -24.71
CA MET A 295 11.14 -2.92 -23.67
C MET A 295 12.54 -2.33 -23.86
N PRO A 296 12.78 -1.11 -23.35
CA PRO A 296 14.12 -0.57 -23.17
C PRO A 296 15.01 -1.54 -22.38
N GLU A 297 16.30 -1.57 -22.72
CA GLU A 297 17.25 -2.56 -22.21
C GLU A 297 17.25 -2.67 -20.68
N TRP A 298 17.26 -1.53 -19.97
CA TRP A 298 17.22 -1.54 -18.51
C TRP A 298 15.95 -2.23 -17.99
N ALA A 299 14.77 -1.86 -18.48
CA ALA A 299 13.51 -2.49 -18.04
C ALA A 299 13.46 -3.99 -18.37
N ARG A 300 13.96 -4.38 -19.55
CA ARG A 300 14.07 -5.79 -19.96
C ARG A 300 14.95 -6.62 -19.03
N MET A 301 16.02 -6.05 -18.48
CA MET A 301 16.90 -6.74 -17.52
C MET A 301 16.28 -6.87 -16.12
N HIS A 302 15.33 -6.01 -15.76
CA HIS A 302 14.76 -5.96 -14.40
C HIS A 302 13.37 -6.60 -14.31
N VAL A 303 12.64 -6.73 -15.42
CA VAL A 303 11.30 -7.34 -15.39
C VAL A 303 11.34 -8.75 -14.79
N GLY A 304 10.53 -8.98 -13.75
CA GLY A 304 10.45 -10.24 -13.04
C GLY A 304 11.54 -10.44 -11.98
N THR A 305 12.28 -9.40 -11.59
CA THR A 305 13.33 -9.46 -10.57
C THR A 305 13.02 -8.56 -9.36
N PHE A 306 13.76 -8.78 -8.27
CA PHE A 306 13.76 -7.92 -7.10
C PHE A 306 15.00 -7.02 -7.12
N PRO A 307 14.93 -5.80 -6.56
CA PRO A 307 16.08 -4.92 -6.44
C PRO A 307 17.23 -5.56 -5.68
N ALA A 308 18.44 -5.38 -6.19
CA ALA A 308 19.64 -5.58 -5.39
C ALA A 308 19.64 -4.58 -4.21
N ALA A 309 20.44 -4.85 -3.18
CA ALA A 309 20.57 -3.95 -2.03
C ALA A 309 20.97 -2.53 -2.44
N SER A 310 21.83 -2.38 -3.46
CA SER A 310 22.25 -1.09 -4.04
C SER A 310 21.13 -0.34 -4.77
N GLU A 311 20.01 -0.99 -5.05
CA GLU A 311 18.87 -0.47 -5.80
C GLU A 311 17.62 -0.31 -4.93
N ALA A 312 17.72 -0.59 -3.63
CA ALA A 312 16.61 -0.51 -2.68
C ALA A 312 15.99 0.91 -2.59
N TRP A 313 16.76 1.94 -2.93
CA TRP A 313 16.32 3.33 -2.98
C TRP A 313 15.37 3.62 -4.16
N THR A 314 15.34 2.77 -5.18
CA THR A 314 14.44 2.96 -6.33
C THR A 314 12.98 2.83 -5.89
N ASN A 315 12.09 3.57 -6.55
CA ASN A 315 10.65 3.53 -6.32
C ASN A 315 9.89 3.48 -7.65
N CYS A 316 8.56 3.40 -7.57
CA CYS A 316 7.67 3.33 -8.73
C CYS A 316 7.79 4.56 -9.64
N PHE A 317 7.89 5.76 -9.06
CA PHE A 317 8.05 7.03 -9.76
C PHE A 317 9.34 7.11 -10.57
N TRP A 318 10.49 6.84 -9.94
CA TRP A 318 11.79 6.81 -10.61
C TRP A 318 11.83 5.72 -11.68
N THR A 319 11.29 4.54 -11.40
CA THR A 319 11.24 3.42 -12.37
C THR A 319 10.48 3.81 -13.64
N ALA A 320 9.34 4.48 -13.51
CA ALA A 320 8.53 4.89 -14.66
C ALA A 320 9.27 5.90 -15.56
N LEU A 321 10.09 6.78 -14.97
CA LEU A 321 10.93 7.72 -15.72
C LEU A 321 12.12 7.04 -16.36
N ARG A 322 12.79 6.16 -15.60
CA ARG A 322 13.93 5.37 -16.06
C ARG A 322 13.58 4.52 -17.27
N PHE A 323 12.33 4.09 -17.40
CA PHE A 323 11.84 3.40 -18.59
C PHE A 323 11.96 4.26 -19.85
N ILE A 324 11.64 5.56 -19.75
CA ILE A 324 11.57 6.46 -20.92
C ILE A 324 12.92 7.15 -21.17
N ASP A 325 13.71 7.39 -20.12
CA ASP A 325 15.01 8.04 -20.24
C ASP A 325 16.16 7.03 -20.04
N PRO A 326 16.95 6.74 -21.11
CA PRO A 326 18.12 5.88 -21.01
C PRO A 326 19.26 6.52 -20.19
N THR A 327 19.21 7.83 -19.91
CA THR A 327 20.13 8.52 -19.02
C THR A 327 19.57 8.50 -17.59
N PRO A 328 20.35 8.11 -16.57
CA PRO A 328 19.84 8.05 -15.20
C PRO A 328 19.46 9.46 -14.71
N SER A 329 18.16 9.70 -14.56
CA SER A 329 17.68 10.85 -13.79
C SER A 329 18.17 10.72 -12.34
N PRO A 330 18.44 11.85 -11.66
CA PRO A 330 18.68 11.86 -10.22
C PRO A 330 17.58 11.07 -9.49
N PRO A 331 17.87 10.47 -8.33
CA PRO A 331 16.83 9.86 -7.50
C PRO A 331 15.65 10.80 -7.32
N VAL A 332 14.44 10.28 -7.55
CA VAL A 332 13.20 11.02 -7.31
C VAL A 332 12.68 10.55 -5.95
N PRO A 333 12.94 11.30 -4.87
CA PRO A 333 12.75 10.79 -3.51
C PRO A 333 11.27 10.58 -3.17
N ASP A 334 10.38 11.40 -3.74
CA ASP A 334 8.96 11.38 -3.45
C ASP A 334 8.07 11.79 -4.64
N ALA A 335 6.76 11.68 -4.41
CA ALA A 335 5.71 12.00 -5.37
C ALA A 335 5.62 13.50 -5.76
N GLU A 336 6.10 14.40 -4.91
CA GLU A 336 6.04 15.85 -5.15
C GLU A 336 7.18 16.27 -6.09
N ALA A 337 8.41 15.82 -5.79
CA ALA A 337 9.56 15.99 -6.67
C ALA A 337 9.28 15.41 -8.07
N TRP A 338 8.63 14.25 -8.13
CA TRP A 338 8.16 13.67 -9.38
C TRP A 338 7.16 14.57 -10.10
N GLY A 339 6.15 15.07 -9.38
CA GLY A 339 5.08 15.91 -9.93
C GLY A 339 5.62 17.16 -10.62
N ALA A 340 6.52 17.87 -9.96
CA ALA A 340 7.13 19.09 -10.51
C ALA A 340 7.92 18.83 -11.80
N MET A 341 8.55 17.66 -11.92
CA MET A 341 9.30 17.31 -13.12
C MET A 341 8.39 16.86 -14.26
N VAL A 342 7.35 16.07 -13.97
CA VAL A 342 6.40 15.63 -15.01
C VAL A 342 5.60 16.78 -15.59
N GLU A 343 5.19 17.76 -14.79
CA GLU A 343 4.48 18.94 -15.31
C GLU A 343 5.32 19.79 -16.27
N ARG A 344 6.65 19.78 -16.11
CA ARG A 344 7.58 20.49 -17.02
C ARG A 344 7.85 19.71 -18.30
N GLU A 345 8.06 18.40 -18.20
CA GLU A 345 8.66 17.60 -19.29
C GLU A 345 7.64 16.73 -20.03
N PHE A 346 6.42 16.63 -19.52
CA PHE A 346 5.38 15.76 -20.05
C PHE A 346 4.10 16.55 -20.35
N VAL A 347 3.21 15.92 -21.11
CA VAL A 347 1.85 16.37 -21.37
C VAL A 347 0.88 15.30 -20.91
N ARG A 348 -0.27 15.72 -20.38
CA ARG A 348 -1.35 14.79 -20.02
C ARG A 348 -1.97 14.21 -21.28
N VAL A 349 -2.20 12.90 -21.27
CA VAL A 349 -2.87 12.16 -22.33
C VAL A 349 -4.22 11.68 -21.80
N ARG A 350 -5.29 11.86 -22.58
CA ARG A 350 -6.65 11.46 -22.18
C ARG A 350 -7.10 10.16 -22.85
N GLU A 351 -6.62 9.92 -24.07
CA GLU A 351 -6.94 8.80 -24.94
C GLU A 351 -5.73 8.46 -25.83
N ASP A 352 -5.78 7.37 -26.61
CA ASP A 352 -4.66 6.90 -27.44
C ASP A 352 -3.38 6.67 -26.62
N TYR A 353 -3.45 5.83 -25.58
CA TYR A 353 -2.30 5.50 -24.75
C TYR A 353 -1.29 4.67 -25.54
N ARG A 354 -0.02 5.10 -25.48
CA ARG A 354 1.08 4.49 -26.23
C ARG A 354 2.12 3.91 -25.30
N PHE A 355 2.86 2.95 -25.82
CA PHE A 355 3.98 2.33 -25.16
C PHE A 355 4.94 3.39 -24.63
N GLY A 356 5.21 3.35 -23.33
CA GLY A 356 6.05 4.35 -22.66
C GLY A 356 5.28 5.48 -21.97
N ASP A 357 3.96 5.64 -22.17
CA ASP A 357 3.18 6.61 -21.39
C ASP A 357 3.18 6.22 -19.90
N ILE A 358 3.22 7.21 -19.00
CA ILE A 358 3.21 6.96 -17.56
C ILE A 358 1.79 7.08 -17.03
N LEU A 359 1.28 5.99 -16.45
CA LEU A 359 0.11 6.00 -15.58
C LEU A 359 0.49 6.46 -14.18
N VAL A 360 -0.29 7.38 -13.62
CA VAL A 360 -0.22 7.82 -12.22
C VAL A 360 -1.54 7.55 -11.54
N LEU A 361 -1.48 6.89 -10.39
CA LEU A 361 -2.63 6.68 -9.51
C LEU A 361 -2.65 7.79 -8.45
N ARG A 362 -3.84 8.33 -8.16
CA ARG A 362 -4.06 9.26 -7.04
C ARG A 362 -5.16 8.79 -6.14
N ASP A 363 -5.02 9.05 -4.85
CA ASP A 363 -6.10 8.82 -3.88
C ASP A 363 -7.13 9.97 -3.89
N ALA A 364 -8.18 9.85 -3.08
CA ALA A 364 -9.26 10.83 -2.99
C ALA A 364 -8.81 12.22 -2.47
N SER A 365 -7.62 12.32 -1.87
CA SER A 365 -7.02 13.62 -1.48
C SER A 365 -6.24 14.28 -2.62
N GLY A 366 -6.10 13.59 -3.76
CA GLY A 366 -5.30 14.04 -4.89
C GLY A 366 -3.82 13.68 -4.79
N ARG A 367 -3.38 13.05 -3.69
CA ARG A 367 -2.00 12.59 -3.50
C ARG A 367 -1.69 11.46 -4.49
N ARG A 368 -0.54 11.55 -5.16
CA ARG A 368 -0.06 10.48 -6.05
C ARG A 368 0.43 9.31 -5.20
N THR A 369 -0.14 8.13 -5.43
CA THR A 369 0.15 6.93 -4.63
C THR A 369 1.02 5.93 -5.38
N HIS A 370 1.00 5.97 -6.71
CA HIS A 370 1.77 5.03 -7.54
C HIS A 370 2.02 5.56 -8.95
N ALA A 371 3.05 5.02 -9.60
CA ALA A 371 3.31 5.21 -11.03
C ALA A 371 3.70 3.89 -11.72
N ALA A 372 3.31 3.75 -12.98
CA ALA A 372 3.64 2.62 -13.83
C ALA A 372 3.74 3.06 -15.29
N THR A 373 4.50 2.33 -16.10
CA THR A 373 4.63 2.63 -17.52
C THR A 373 3.68 1.75 -18.33
N TRP A 374 2.84 2.36 -19.14
CA TRP A 374 1.98 1.69 -20.09
C TRP A 374 2.81 0.97 -21.14
N LEU A 375 2.49 -0.29 -21.39
CA LEU A 375 3.09 -1.09 -22.45
C LEU A 375 2.11 -1.15 -23.62
N LEU A 376 1.30 -2.19 -23.68
CA LEU A 376 0.25 -2.40 -24.68
C LEU A 376 -0.92 -3.16 -24.04
N ALA A 377 -2.11 -2.98 -24.58
CA ALA A 377 -3.31 -3.76 -24.28
C ALA A 377 -3.62 -3.94 -22.79
N GLY A 378 -3.59 -2.84 -22.02
CA GLY A 378 -3.90 -2.86 -20.59
C GLY A 378 -2.79 -3.42 -19.70
N TYR A 379 -1.60 -3.72 -20.25
CA TYR A 379 -0.44 -4.15 -19.46
C TYR A 379 0.52 -3.02 -19.17
N LEU A 380 1.10 -3.06 -17.97
CA LEU A 380 2.00 -2.03 -17.46
C LEU A 380 3.27 -2.66 -16.90
N TYR A 381 4.39 -1.97 -17.10
CA TYR A 381 5.62 -2.22 -16.37
C TYR A 381 5.65 -1.37 -15.11
N THR A 382 5.93 -1.99 -13.96
CA THR A 382 5.93 -1.26 -12.69
C THR A 382 6.92 -1.85 -11.69
N LYS A 383 7.36 -1.01 -10.76
CA LYS A 383 7.95 -1.43 -9.49
C LYS A 383 6.90 -1.24 -8.41
N ASP A 384 6.55 -2.26 -7.64
CA ASP A 384 5.44 -2.25 -6.66
C ASP A 384 5.67 -1.36 -5.40
N GLY A 385 6.30 -0.20 -5.54
CA GLY A 385 6.61 0.72 -4.45
C GLY A 385 8.10 0.87 -4.21
N MET A 386 8.49 1.15 -2.97
CA MET A 386 9.88 1.41 -2.55
C MET A 386 10.46 0.20 -1.81
N GLY A 387 11.77 0.00 -1.92
CA GLY A 387 12.50 -1.03 -1.17
C GLY A 387 12.72 -2.34 -1.93
N SER A 388 13.53 -3.21 -1.35
CA SER A 388 13.98 -4.47 -1.96
C SER A 388 12.88 -5.53 -2.05
N LEU A 389 11.83 -5.44 -1.24
CA LEU A 389 10.69 -6.38 -1.29
C LEU A 389 9.71 -6.11 -2.43
N MET A 390 9.87 -5.00 -3.15
CA MET A 390 8.97 -4.59 -4.23
C MET A 390 9.62 -4.89 -5.57
N PRO A 391 9.18 -5.93 -6.31
CA PRO A 391 9.82 -6.34 -7.55
C PRO A 391 9.48 -5.38 -8.69
N TRP A 392 10.26 -5.47 -9.76
CA TRP A 392 9.83 -5.01 -11.09
C TRP A 392 9.06 -6.11 -11.78
N ARG A 393 7.94 -5.77 -12.39
CA ARG A 393 7.04 -6.76 -13.00
C ARG A 393 6.16 -6.16 -14.08
N VAL A 394 5.50 -7.05 -14.81
CA VAL A 394 4.39 -6.70 -15.68
C VAL A 394 3.07 -7.05 -15.00
N ALA A 395 2.16 -6.09 -14.95
CA ALA A 395 0.84 -6.21 -14.36
C ALA A 395 -0.23 -5.86 -15.40
N SER A 396 -1.41 -6.48 -15.33
CA SER A 396 -2.58 -5.86 -15.96
C SER A 396 -3.02 -4.64 -15.14
N LEU A 397 -3.77 -3.73 -15.76
CA LEU A 397 -4.34 -2.58 -15.05
C LEU A 397 -5.18 -3.01 -13.84
N ASP A 398 -5.99 -4.06 -13.99
CA ASP A 398 -6.81 -4.59 -12.89
C ASP A 398 -5.95 -5.11 -11.74
N ASP A 399 -4.89 -5.86 -12.03
CA ASP A 399 -3.98 -6.38 -11.01
C ASP A 399 -3.24 -5.25 -10.29
N LEU A 400 -2.88 -4.19 -11.02
CA LEU A 400 -2.32 -2.97 -10.43
C LEU A 400 -3.33 -2.29 -9.48
N LEU A 401 -4.55 -2.02 -9.95
CA LEU A 401 -5.57 -1.31 -9.17
C LEU A 401 -5.99 -2.07 -7.91
N ASN A 402 -5.96 -3.40 -7.95
CA ASN A 402 -6.19 -4.22 -6.76
C ASN A 402 -5.14 -3.98 -5.64
N GLY A 403 -3.91 -3.63 -6.01
CA GLY A 403 -2.86 -3.24 -5.05
C GLY A 403 -3.08 -1.84 -4.45
N PHE A 404 -3.83 -0.98 -5.14
CA PHE A 404 -4.06 0.43 -4.78
C PHE A 404 -5.55 0.77 -4.68
N PRO A 405 -6.31 0.17 -3.75
CA PRO A 405 -7.76 0.34 -3.65
C PRO A 405 -8.21 1.74 -3.19
N THR A 406 -7.29 2.58 -2.71
CA THR A 406 -7.59 3.98 -2.40
C THR A 406 -7.56 4.87 -3.64
N THR A 407 -7.22 4.33 -4.80
CA THR A 407 -7.20 5.07 -6.08
C THR A 407 -8.57 5.66 -6.37
N ALA A 408 -8.61 6.98 -6.52
CA ALA A 408 -9.78 7.74 -6.93
C ALA A 408 -9.69 8.17 -8.40
N THR A 409 -8.49 8.48 -8.88
CA THR A 409 -8.27 8.94 -10.26
C THR A 409 -7.00 8.36 -10.87
N MET A 410 -7.01 8.22 -12.20
CA MET A 410 -5.87 7.81 -13.02
C MET A 410 -5.52 8.93 -13.99
N GLU A 411 -4.23 9.22 -14.14
CA GLU A 411 -3.72 10.21 -15.10
C GLU A 411 -2.64 9.56 -15.97
N PHE A 412 -2.70 9.79 -17.28
CA PHE A 412 -1.65 9.35 -18.22
C PHE A 412 -0.80 10.53 -18.67
N TRP A 413 0.50 10.31 -18.80
CA TRP A 413 1.48 11.34 -19.12
C TRP A 413 2.44 10.85 -20.19
N ARG A 414 2.65 11.67 -21.23
CA ARG A 414 3.57 11.41 -22.34
C ARG A 414 4.68 12.43 -22.35
N ARG A 415 5.94 11.99 -22.52
CA ARG A 415 7.09 12.90 -22.61
C ARG A 415 6.89 13.82 -23.82
N ARG A 416 7.18 15.12 -23.66
CA ARG A 416 7.20 16.05 -24.78
C ARG A 416 8.31 15.63 -25.76
N PRO A 417 8.11 15.81 -27.08
CA PRO A 417 9.21 15.70 -28.03
C PRO A 417 10.36 16.63 -27.59
N ALA A 418 11.60 16.18 -27.73
CA ALA A 418 12.75 17.07 -27.59
C ALA A 418 12.61 18.16 -28.67
N SER A 419 12.61 19.42 -28.22
CA SER A 419 12.50 20.61 -29.08
C SER A 419 13.77 20.83 -29.90
#